data_AF-A0A6N3CDR5-F1
#
_entry.id   AF-A0A6N3CDR5-F1
#
_cell.length_a   1.000
_cell.length_b   1.000
_cell.length_c   1.000
_cell.angle_alpha   90.00
_cell.angle_beta   90.00
_cell.angle_gamma   90.00
#
_symmetry.space_group_name_H-M   'P 1'
#
loop_
_entity.id
_entity.type
_entity.pdbx_description
1 polymer ?
#
loop_
_entity_poly.entity_id
_entity_poly.type
_entity_poly.pdbx_seq_one_letter_code
_entity_poly.pdbx_strand_id
1 'polypeptide(L)'
;MLYTPKYILAAELDKKVCQCSECKKFRVLYNHSEMTESKDEDICDSTSDVIAVCSKCGRMYRFDMGYKKNGTDQKRTVSKVREISETNSQVREHIKRNYGSYEALFTIRSEDFVTKIVDEKEVKDGKYTEYVYMEK
;
A
#
# COMPACT_ATOMS: atom_id res chain seq x y z
N MET A 1 9.09 -7.54 8.32
CA MET A 1 8.48 -8.32 7.20
C MET A 1 7.79 -7.35 6.24
N LEU A 2 8.14 -7.30 4.95
CA LEU A 2 7.50 -6.38 3.97
C LEU A 2 5.99 -6.68 3.85
N TYR A 3 5.17 -5.86 4.49
CA TYR A 3 3.71 -6.03 4.48
C TYR A 3 3.14 -5.44 3.20
N THR A 4 3.07 -6.24 2.14
CA THR A 4 2.52 -5.80 0.86
C THR A 4 1.21 -6.52 0.56
N PRO A 5 0.07 -6.03 1.10
CA PRO A 5 -1.18 -6.73 0.97
C PRO A 5 -1.67 -6.68 -0.49
N LYS A 6 -1.73 -7.83 -1.17
CA LYS A 6 -2.44 -7.99 -2.45
C LYS A 6 -3.91 -7.53 -2.33
N TYR A 7 -4.47 -7.67 -1.13
CA TYR A 7 -5.82 -7.23 -0.79
C TYR A 7 -5.88 -6.50 0.56
N ILE A 8 -6.67 -5.44 0.62
CA ILE A 8 -7.00 -4.73 1.86
C ILE A 8 -8.47 -5.04 2.20
N LEU A 9 -8.75 -5.52 3.42
CA LEU A 9 -10.12 -5.77 3.83
C LEU A 9 -10.77 -4.45 4.27
N ALA A 10 -12.01 -4.22 3.85
CA ALA A 10 -12.72 -3.00 4.22
C ALA A 10 -12.95 -2.89 5.74
N ALA A 11 -13.08 -4.02 6.43
CA ALA A 11 -13.25 -4.08 7.88
C ALA A 11 -11.97 -3.72 8.67
N GLU A 12 -10.79 -3.73 8.03
CA GLU A 12 -9.53 -3.33 8.66
C GLU A 12 -9.32 -1.82 8.62
N LEU A 13 -10.14 -1.08 7.87
CA LEU A 13 -10.00 0.36 7.70
C LEU A 13 -10.88 1.10 8.71
N ASP A 14 -10.32 2.13 9.35
CA ASP A 14 -11.05 2.99 10.29
C ASP A 14 -12.11 3.89 9.62
N LYS A 15 -12.09 3.98 8.29
CA LYS A 15 -13.01 4.78 7.48
C LYS A 15 -13.49 4.03 6.26
N LYS A 16 -14.73 4.33 5.87
CA LYS A 16 -15.32 3.84 4.63
C LYS A 16 -14.65 4.51 3.42
N VAL A 17 -13.96 3.71 2.60
CA VAL A 17 -13.33 4.16 1.35
C VAL A 17 -14.27 4.05 0.16
N CYS A 18 -14.93 2.90 -0.01
CA CYS A 18 -15.83 2.67 -1.14
C CYS A 18 -17.26 3.06 -0.78
N GLN A 19 -17.96 3.74 -1.70
CA GLN A 19 -19.36 4.12 -1.47
C GLN A 19 -20.34 2.94 -1.53
N CYS A 20 -20.01 1.84 -2.23
CA CYS A 20 -20.92 0.70 -2.32
C CYS A 20 -21.07 -0.01 -0.97
N SER A 21 -22.29 -0.45 -0.67
CA SER A 21 -22.64 -1.12 0.59
C SER A 21 -22.04 -2.53 0.71
N GLU A 22 -21.68 -3.15 -0.41
CA GLU A 22 -21.21 -4.54 -0.45
C GLU A 22 -19.69 -4.68 -0.44
N CYS A 23 -18.92 -3.59 -0.36
CA CYS A 23 -17.46 -3.64 -0.41
C CYS A 23 -16.86 -4.40 0.78
N LYS A 24 -16.35 -5.61 0.52
CA LYS A 24 -15.64 -6.43 1.54
C LYS A 24 -14.12 -6.32 1.46
N LYS A 25 -13.57 -6.13 0.27
CA LYS A 25 -12.12 -6.06 0.04
C LYS A 25 -11.77 -5.22 -1.19
N PHE A 26 -10.57 -4.66 -1.16
CA PHE A 26 -9.94 -3.94 -2.25
C PHE A 26 -8.78 -4.76 -2.79
N ARG A 27 -8.64 -4.83 -4.11
CA ARG A 27 -7.46 -5.38 -4.77
C ARG A 27 -6.48 -4.24 -5.01
N VAL A 28 -5.25 -4.36 -4.49
CA VAL A 28 -4.26 -3.29 -4.55
C VAL A 28 -3.57 -3.31 -5.91
N LEU A 29 -3.60 -2.17 -6.62
CA LEU A 29 -2.91 -1.99 -7.90
C LEU A 29 -1.52 -1.38 -7.72
N TYR A 30 -1.38 -0.48 -6.75
CA TYR A 30 -0.15 0.22 -6.43
C TYR A 30 -0.10 0.55 -4.95
N ASN A 31 1.11 0.49 -4.38
CA ASN A 31 1.36 0.90 -3.02
C ASN A 31 2.80 1.42 -2.91
N HIS A 32 2.96 2.69 -2.58
CA HIS A 32 4.24 3.26 -2.18
C HIS A 32 4.23 3.44 -0.67
N SER A 33 5.18 2.83 0.02
CA SER A 33 5.22 2.81 1.48
C SER A 33 6.57 3.19 2.02
N GLU A 34 6.54 3.95 3.10
CA GLU A 34 7.64 4.19 3.99
C GLU A 34 7.33 3.49 5.31
N MET A 35 8.26 2.69 5.81
CA MET A 35 8.06 1.86 7.00
C MET A 35 9.28 1.95 7.92
N THR A 36 9.01 2.03 9.21
CA THR A 36 10.01 1.86 10.26
C THR A 36 9.62 0.69 11.15
N GLU A 37 10.50 -0.30 11.26
CA GLU A 37 10.33 -1.46 12.15
C GLU A 37 11.39 -1.39 13.26
N SER A 38 11.00 -1.63 14.51
CA SER A 38 11.96 -1.76 15.61
C SER A 38 12.81 -3.02 15.45
N LYS A 39 13.97 -3.07 16.13
CA LYS A 39 14.90 -4.23 16.05
C LYS A 39 14.26 -5.56 16.44
N ASP A 40 13.31 -5.52 17.36
CA ASP A 40 12.58 -6.70 17.84
C ASP A 40 11.26 -6.94 17.07
N GLU A 41 11.00 -6.17 16.00
CA GLU A 41 9.80 -6.21 15.13
C GLU A 41 8.45 -6.02 15.86
N ASP A 42 8.49 -5.58 17.11
CA ASP A 42 7.32 -5.40 17.97
C ASP A 42 6.63 -4.05 17.75
N ILE A 43 7.37 -3.06 17.25
CA ILE A 43 6.85 -1.76 16.85
C ILE A 43 7.04 -1.61 15.34
N CYS A 44 5.97 -1.27 14.64
CA CYS A 44 5.99 -0.94 13.23
C CYS A 44 5.13 0.30 12.99
N ASP A 45 5.68 1.30 12.32
CA ASP A 45 4.94 2.46 11.83
C ASP A 45 5.16 2.57 10.33
N SER A 46 4.08 2.66 9.56
CA SER A 46 4.18 2.87 8.12
C SER A 46 3.11 3.81 7.59
N THR A 47 3.49 4.51 6.53
CA THR A 47 2.60 5.35 5.73
C THR A 47 2.65 4.89 4.29
N SER A 48 1.48 4.77 3.67
CA SER A 48 1.32 4.24 2.34
C SER A 48 0.42 5.11 1.47
N ASP A 49 0.85 5.42 0.25
CA ASP A 49 -0.02 5.90 -0.83
C ASP A 49 -0.52 4.71 -1.65
N VAL A 50 -1.83 4.46 -1.58
CA VAL A 50 -2.44 3.24 -2.12
C VAL A 50 -3.38 3.58 -3.27
N ILE A 51 -3.27 2.86 -4.39
CA ILE A 51 -4.30 2.81 -5.42
C ILE A 51 -4.90 1.41 -5.43
N ALA A 52 -6.21 1.31 -5.21
CA ALA A 52 -6.88 0.03 -5.13
C ALA A 52 -8.28 0.03 -5.77
N VAL A 53 -8.72 -1.15 -6.18
CA VAL A 53 -10.02 -1.38 -6.83
C VAL A 53 -10.95 -2.11 -5.87
N CYS A 54 -12.16 -1.60 -5.67
CA CYS A 54 -13.19 -2.34 -4.96
C CYS A 54 -13.49 -3.64 -5.72
N SER A 55 -13.32 -4.79 -5.07
CA SER A 55 -13.57 -6.10 -5.70
C SER A 55 -15.05 -6.40 -5.97
N LYS A 56 -15.96 -5.47 -5.64
CA LYS A 56 -17.40 -5.61 -5.87
C LYS A 56 -17.92 -4.67 -6.95
N CYS A 57 -17.75 -3.37 -6.80
CA CYS A 57 -18.25 -2.40 -7.78
C CYS A 57 -17.23 -1.97 -8.84
N GLY A 58 -15.98 -2.42 -8.75
CA GLY A 58 -14.92 -2.09 -9.72
C GLY A 58 -14.42 -0.65 -9.67
N ARG A 59 -15.00 0.22 -8.83
CA ARG A 59 -14.52 1.59 -8.63
C ARG A 59 -13.11 1.61 -8.04
N MET A 60 -12.31 2.55 -8.52
CA MET A 60 -10.92 2.73 -8.13
C MET A 60 -10.78 3.91 -7.18
N TYR A 61 -9.91 3.76 -6.19
CA TYR A 61 -9.68 4.77 -5.18
C TYR A 61 -8.17 4.94 -4.96
N ARG A 62 -7.77 6.18 -4.71
CA ARG A 62 -6.48 6.52 -4.12
C ARG A 62 -6.70 6.97 -2.68
N PHE A 63 -5.90 6.48 -1.75
CA PHE A 63 -5.98 6.91 -0.36
C PHE A 63 -4.63 6.74 0.35
N ASP A 64 -4.40 7.60 1.33
CA ASP A 64 -3.24 7.51 2.22
C ASP A 64 -3.61 6.58 3.38
N MET A 65 -2.82 5.56 3.63
CA MET A 65 -3.02 4.59 4.72
C MET A 65 -1.87 4.67 5.71
N GLY A 66 -2.17 4.82 7.00
CA GLY A 66 -1.20 4.65 8.08
C GLY A 66 -1.40 3.30 8.76
N TYR A 67 -0.33 2.59 9.08
CA TYR A 67 -0.34 1.39 9.91
C TYR A 67 0.55 1.58 11.13
N LYS A 68 0.04 1.25 12.31
CA LYS A 68 0.80 1.26 13.56
C LYS A 68 0.59 -0.07 14.27
N LYS A 69 1.70 -0.72 14.61
CA LYS A 69 1.76 -1.89 15.50
C LYS A 69 2.57 -1.50 16.73
N ASN A 70 2.07 -1.87 17.91
CA ASN A 70 2.81 -1.82 19.17
C ASN A 70 2.44 -3.06 20.00
N GLY A 71 3.28 -4.09 19.97
CA GLY A 71 2.97 -5.41 20.53
C GLY A 71 1.76 -6.03 19.83
N THR A 72 0.71 -6.35 20.59
CA THR A 72 -0.54 -6.93 20.05
C THR A 72 -1.47 -5.89 19.43
N ASP A 73 -1.29 -4.61 19.76
CA ASP A 73 -2.16 -3.55 19.29
C ASP A 73 -1.80 -3.17 17.86
N GLN A 74 -2.77 -3.27 16.96
CA GLN A 74 -2.62 -2.95 15.55
C GLN A 74 -3.73 -2.02 15.10
N LYS A 75 -3.35 -0.92 14.45
CA LYS A 75 -4.29 0.07 13.94
C LYS A 75 -3.95 0.43 12.50
N ARG A 76 -4.95 0.42 11.64
CA ARG A 76 -4.88 1.04 10.32
C ARG A 76 -5.77 2.26 10.29
N THR A 77 -5.23 3.32 9.71
CA THR A 77 -5.93 4.59 9.55
C THR A 77 -5.94 4.98 8.09
N VAL A 78 -7.02 5.60 7.66
CA VAL A 78 -7.15 6.10 6.30
C VAL A 78 -7.29 7.61 6.32
N SER A 79 -6.58 8.26 5.40
CA SER A 79 -6.69 9.68 5.13
C SER A 79 -6.70 9.96 3.62
N LYS A 80 -7.14 11.17 3.25
CA LYS A 80 -7.20 11.67 1.85
C LYS A 80 -7.77 10.67 0.82
N VAL A 81 -8.98 10.16 1.07
CA VAL A 81 -9.66 9.28 0.11
C VAL A 81 -10.13 10.06 -1.12
N ARG A 82 -9.77 9.58 -2.32
CA ARG A 82 -10.22 10.11 -3.60
C ARG A 82 -10.68 8.99 -4.52
N GLU A 83 -11.90 9.08 -5.05
CA GLU A 83 -12.34 8.22 -6.15
C GLU A 83 -11.62 8.63 -7.44
N ILE A 84 -11.19 7.64 -8.22
CA ILE A 84 -10.49 7.83 -9.49
C ILE A 84 -11.52 7.63 -10.61
N SER A 85 -11.79 8.70 -11.36
CA SER A 85 -12.72 8.68 -12.48
C SER A 85 -12.10 8.17 -13.78
N GLU A 86 -10.77 8.08 -13.86
CA GLU A 86 -10.06 7.53 -15.01
C GLU A 86 -10.39 6.04 -15.25
N THR A 87 -10.23 5.60 -16.50
CA THR A 87 -10.41 4.19 -16.86
C THR A 87 -9.28 3.32 -16.30
N ASN A 88 -9.51 2.01 -16.17
CA ASN A 88 -8.49 1.09 -15.64
C ASN A 88 -7.18 1.12 -16.46
N SER A 89 -7.27 1.28 -17.79
CA SER A 89 -6.10 1.38 -18.67
C SER A 89 -5.27 2.62 -18.35
N GLN A 90 -5.92 3.78 -18.22
CA GLN A 90 -5.25 5.04 -17.89
C GLN A 90 -4.57 4.96 -16.52
N VAL A 91 -5.27 4.42 -15.52
CA VAL A 91 -4.71 4.22 -14.17
C VAL A 91 -3.49 3.29 -14.21
N ARG A 92 -3.57 2.18 -14.95
CA ARG A 92 -2.43 1.24 -15.08
C ARG A 92 -1.24 1.87 -15.79
N GLU A 93 -1.45 2.70 -16.80
CA GLU A 93 -0.38 3.45 -17.44
C GLU A 93 0.28 4.45 -16.48
N HIS A 94 -0.52 5.20 -15.71
CA HIS A 94 -0.01 6.11 -14.69
C HIS A 94 0.81 5.38 -13.64
N ILE A 95 0.30 4.23 -13.13
CA ILE A 95 1.02 3.38 -12.19
C ILE A 95 2.34 2.89 -12.78
N LYS A 96 2.35 2.39 -14.02
CA LYS A 96 3.57 1.90 -14.68
C LYS A 96 4.62 3.01 -14.85
N ARG A 97 4.20 4.22 -15.25
CA ARG A 97 5.11 5.38 -15.36
C ARG A 97 5.69 5.77 -14.01
N ASN A 98 4.83 5.90 -12.99
CA ASN A 98 5.25 6.25 -11.63
C ASN A 98 6.17 5.16 -11.03
N TYR A 99 5.81 3.89 -11.12
CA TYR A 99 6.67 2.78 -10.73
C TYR A 99 8.02 2.79 -11.47
N GLY A 100 8.01 3.13 -12.76
CA GLY A 100 9.18 3.24 -13.61
C GLY A 100 10.18 4.32 -13.18
N SER A 101 9.71 5.41 -12.57
CA SER A 101 10.58 6.53 -12.17
C SER A 101 11.39 6.28 -10.91
N TYR A 102 11.06 5.28 -10.10
CA TYR A 102 11.85 4.92 -8.92
C TYR A 102 13.09 4.12 -9.31
N GLU A 103 14.26 4.57 -8.87
CA GLU A 103 15.45 3.73 -8.82
C GLU A 103 15.32 2.73 -7.67
N ALA A 104 15.81 1.50 -7.88
CA ALA A 104 15.65 0.42 -6.92
C ALA A 104 17.01 -0.09 -6.46
N LEU A 105 17.18 -0.27 -5.16
CA LEU A 105 18.28 -1.04 -4.59
C LEU A 105 18.19 -2.51 -5.04
N PHE A 106 16.98 -3.07 -4.99
CA PHE A 106 16.67 -4.37 -5.57
C PHE A 106 15.18 -4.51 -5.90
N THR A 107 14.85 -5.52 -6.70
CA THR A 107 13.47 -5.78 -7.15
C THR A 107 13.06 -7.21 -6.84
N ILE A 108 11.90 -7.35 -6.20
CA ILE A 108 11.23 -8.63 -5.96
C ILE A 108 10.19 -8.83 -7.06
N ARG A 109 10.24 -9.97 -7.75
CA ARG A 109 9.30 -10.32 -8.84
C ARG A 109 8.50 -11.56 -8.44
N SER A 110 7.19 -11.46 -8.58
CA SER A 110 6.24 -12.57 -8.47
C SER A 110 5.51 -12.75 -9.81
N GLU A 111 4.68 -13.78 -9.96
CA GLU A 111 3.83 -13.97 -11.13
C GLU A 111 2.87 -12.79 -11.33
N ASP A 112 2.25 -12.33 -10.24
CA ASP A 112 1.17 -11.33 -10.25
C ASP A 112 1.62 -9.89 -9.96
N PHE A 113 2.82 -9.70 -9.41
CA PHE A 113 3.26 -8.40 -8.92
C PHE A 113 4.77 -8.18 -8.99
N VAL A 114 5.17 -6.92 -8.85
CA VAL A 114 6.57 -6.53 -8.71
C VAL A 114 6.70 -5.51 -7.58
N THR A 115 7.78 -5.61 -6.80
CA THR A 115 8.10 -4.66 -5.73
C THR A 115 9.53 -4.17 -5.89
N LYS A 116 9.74 -2.86 -5.88
CA LYS A 116 11.06 -2.22 -5.74
C LYS A 116 11.29 -1.87 -4.30
N ILE A 117 12.46 -2.19 -3.78
CA ILE A 117 12.96 -1.56 -2.57
C ILE A 117 13.77 -0.34 -3.01
N VAL A 118 13.32 0.84 -2.58
CA VAL A 118 13.81 2.14 -3.03
C VAL A 118 14.92 2.65 -2.11
N ASP A 119 14.72 2.53 -0.79
CA ASP A 119 15.69 2.92 0.22
C ASP A 119 15.62 1.95 1.40
N GLU A 120 16.78 1.67 1.99
CA GLU A 120 16.92 0.91 3.24
C GLU A 120 18.06 1.50 4.06
N LYS A 121 17.79 1.80 5.33
CA LYS A 121 18.80 2.31 6.25
C LYS A 121 18.50 1.95 7.69
N GLU A 122 19.57 1.77 8.46
CA GLU A 122 19.49 1.69 9.91
C GLU A 122 19.09 3.06 10.48
N VAL A 123 18.13 3.06 11.40
CA VAL A 123 17.75 4.23 12.19
C VAL A 123 17.98 3.94 13.67
N LYS A 124 17.95 4.97 14.51
CA LYS A 124 18.36 4.89 15.92
C LYS A 124 17.79 3.66 16.67
N ASP A 125 16.51 3.34 16.42
CA ASP A 125 15.76 2.31 17.13
C ASP A 125 15.25 1.17 16.22
N GLY A 126 15.80 1.00 15.02
CA GLY A 126 15.30 0.00 14.08
C GLY A 126 15.78 0.16 12.64
N LYS A 127 14.97 -0.33 11.70
CA LYS A 127 15.24 -0.26 10.26
C LYS A 127 14.16 0.58 9.58
N TYR A 128 14.58 1.49 8.71
CA TYR A 128 13.73 2.16 7.74
C TYR A 128 13.77 1.42 6.41
N THR A 129 12.61 1.26 5.78
CA THR A 129 12.46 0.68 4.44
C THR A 129 11.43 1.47 3.65
N GLU A 130 11.81 1.90 2.45
CA GLU A 130 10.91 2.46 1.45
C GLU A 130 10.73 1.47 0.31
N TYR A 131 9.48 1.21 -0.08
CA TYR A 131 9.20 0.29 -1.17
C TYR A 131 8.01 0.72 -2.02
N VAL A 132 8.05 0.30 -3.28
CA VAL A 132 6.99 0.55 -4.25
C VAL A 132 6.54 -0.78 -4.83
N TYR A 133 5.28 -1.10 -4.63
CA TYR A 133 4.59 -2.26 -5.18
C TYR A 133 3.72 -1.85 -6.36
N MET A 134 3.70 -2.72 -7.37
CA MET A 134 2.80 -2.62 -8.51
C MET A 134 2.28 -4.00 -8.88
N GLU A 135 0.96 -4.11 -9.08
CA GLU A 135 0.34 -5.27 -9.71
C GLU A 135 0.65 -5.30 -11.22
N LYS A 136 0.98 -6.48 -11.76
CA LYS A 136 1.31 -6.65 -13.18
C LYS A 136 0.12 -6.40 -14.12
#